data_AF-A0AAP5LPC3-F1
#
_entry.id   AF-A0AAP5LPC3-F1
#
_cell.length_a   1.000
_cell.length_b   1.000
_cell.length_c   1.000
_cell.angle_alpha   90.00
_cell.angle_beta   90.00
_cell.angle_gamma   90.00
#
_symmetry.space_group_name_H-M   'P 1'
#
loop_
_entity.id
_entity.type
_entity.pdbx_description
1 polymer ?
#
loop_
_entity_poly.entity_id
_entity_poly.type
_entity_poly.pdbx_seq_one_letter_code
_entity_poly.pdbx_strand_id
1 'polypeptide(L)'
;MFWKPIVNLLEAEDIEFLVVNAQHIKAVPGRKTDVKDAEWICNLLRHGLLKPSYIPDRNQREMRELVRYRRSLIQERSREHNRVQKVLEGANIKLASVVSDIMALSSRDMLEAMVHGETDPETLAGFARRSMKRKKEELELALKGTMSSHQRMMLKTMLTHIDFLNEQIIELDMEVAKRLAPFQKDLDRLDSISGIAPGTAEQILAEIGTDIASRFPSAAHLCSWVGLVPSHNESAGKRSPPKHVKATNISDPHSSKFLTP
;
A
#
# COMPACT_ATOMS: atom_id res chain seq x y z
N MET A 1 16.18 0.05 1.29
CA MET A 1 16.27 -0.33 2.73
C MET A 1 17.54 -1.13 2.91
N PHE A 2 18.55 -0.56 3.59
CA PHE A 2 19.90 -1.12 3.61
C PHE A 2 20.14 -2.17 4.72
N TRP A 3 19.36 -2.16 5.81
CA TRP A 3 19.59 -3.02 6.98
C TRP A 3 18.98 -4.42 6.87
N LYS A 4 17.86 -4.58 6.14
CA LYS A 4 17.08 -5.83 6.13
C LYS A 4 17.88 -7.05 5.66
N PRO A 5 18.67 -6.98 4.56
CA PRO A 5 19.48 -8.12 4.13
C PRO A 5 20.50 -8.55 5.20
N ILE A 6 21.11 -7.60 5.91
CA ILE A 6 22.09 -7.89 6.95
C ILE A 6 21.41 -8.56 8.15
N VAL A 7 20.29 -8.03 8.61
CA VAL A 7 19.52 -8.63 9.72
C VAL A 7 19.09 -10.05 9.37
N ASN A 8 18.65 -10.31 8.14
CA ASN A 8 18.28 -11.67 7.73
C ASN A 8 19.47 -12.65 7.80
N LEU A 9 20.68 -12.21 7.49
CA LEU A 9 21.89 -13.04 7.61
C LEU A 9 22.27 -13.26 9.08
N LEU A 10 22.26 -12.20 9.89
CA LEU A 10 22.60 -12.30 11.31
C LEU A 10 21.60 -13.19 12.07
N GLU A 11 20.30 -13.08 11.77
CA GLU A 11 19.28 -13.98 12.32
C GLU A 11 19.44 -15.42 11.85
N ALA A 12 19.92 -15.66 10.63
CA ALA A 12 20.13 -17.03 10.12
C ALA A 12 21.32 -17.73 10.78
N GLU A 13 22.30 -16.96 11.26
CA GLU A 13 23.50 -17.43 11.95
C GLU A 13 23.39 -17.34 13.48
N ASP A 14 22.19 -17.05 14.02
CA ASP A 14 21.94 -16.84 15.45
C ASP A 14 22.87 -15.80 16.12
N ILE A 15 23.30 -14.79 15.36
CA ILE A 15 24.18 -13.72 15.84
C ILE A 15 23.33 -12.62 16.49
N GLU A 16 23.62 -12.29 17.74
CA GLU A 16 22.98 -11.16 18.44
C GLU A 16 23.32 -9.82 17.75
N PHE A 17 22.29 -9.00 17.53
CA PHE A 17 22.45 -7.71 16.85
C PHE A 17 21.58 -6.62 17.45
N LEU A 18 22.00 -5.37 17.23
CA LEU A 18 21.22 -4.18 17.53
C LEU A 18 21.20 -3.28 16.30
N VAL A 19 19.99 -2.92 15.86
CA VAL A 19 19.83 -1.85 14.87
C VAL A 19 19.51 -0.57 15.61
N VAL A 20 20.20 0.51 15.24
CA VAL A 20 20.09 1.79 15.94
C VAL A 20 19.90 2.90 14.91
N ASN A 21 19.02 3.86 15.22
CA ASN A 21 18.81 5.03 14.38
C ASN A 21 20.07 5.90 14.35
N ALA A 22 20.63 6.09 13.14
CA ALA A 22 21.81 6.92 12.91
C ALA A 22 21.68 8.36 13.44
N GLN A 23 20.47 8.93 13.52
CA GLN A 23 20.25 10.26 14.09
C GLN A 23 20.61 10.31 15.58
N HIS A 24 20.42 9.23 16.33
CA HIS A 24 20.79 9.15 17.74
C HIS A 24 22.29 8.93 17.96
N ILE A 25 22.98 8.39 16.95
CA ILE A 25 24.43 8.12 16.99
C ILE A 25 25.24 9.33 16.49
N LYS A 26 24.60 10.24 15.75
CA LYS A 26 25.27 11.31 15.00
C LYS A 26 26.13 12.20 15.91
N ALA A 27 27.43 12.19 15.67
CA ALA A 27 28.39 13.03 16.36
C ALA A 27 28.41 14.47 15.82
N VAL A 28 28.81 15.39 16.70
CA VAL A 28 29.18 16.80 16.44
C VAL A 28 30.32 16.88 15.41
N PRO A 29 30.43 17.91 14.54
CA PRO A 29 31.37 17.92 13.41
C PRO A 29 32.84 17.72 13.81
N GLY A 30 33.58 16.92 13.02
CA GLY A 30 35.04 16.76 13.17
C GLY A 30 35.61 15.34 12.94
N ARG A 31 34.78 14.32 12.72
CA ARG A 31 35.21 12.92 12.47
C ARG A 31 34.94 12.54 11.02
N LYS A 32 35.93 11.97 10.31
CA LYS A 32 35.93 11.85 8.84
C LYS A 32 36.37 10.48 8.30
N THR A 33 36.35 9.43 9.13
CA THR A 33 36.83 8.09 8.73
C THR A 33 35.96 6.99 9.34
N ASP A 34 35.60 5.97 8.54
CA ASP A 34 34.75 4.85 8.95
C ASP A 34 35.27 4.09 10.19
N VAL A 35 36.59 3.96 10.33
CA VAL A 35 37.23 3.33 11.50
C VAL A 35 36.88 4.04 12.80
N LYS A 36 36.97 5.38 12.82
CA LYS A 36 36.64 6.19 14.00
C LYS A 36 35.15 6.15 14.33
N ASP A 37 34.29 6.01 13.32
CA ASP A 37 32.85 5.87 13.53
C ASP A 37 32.52 4.49 14.12
N ALA A 38 33.18 3.41 13.67
CA ALA A 38 33.06 2.09 14.27
C ALA A 38 33.55 2.04 15.73
N GLU A 39 34.71 2.64 16.03
CA GLU A 39 35.22 2.76 17.41
C GLU A 39 34.25 3.53 18.31
N TRP A 40 33.68 4.62 17.80
CA TRP A 40 32.68 5.40 18.52
C TRP A 40 31.42 4.58 18.83
N ILE A 41 30.86 3.88 17.83
CA ILE A 41 29.70 3.02 18.01
C ILE A 41 29.99 1.92 19.03
N CYS A 42 31.18 1.31 18.98
CA CYS A 42 31.62 0.31 19.95
C CYS A 42 31.66 0.88 21.38
N ASN A 43 32.20 2.08 21.57
CA ASN A 43 32.20 2.74 22.87
C ASN A 43 30.77 3.01 23.37
N LEU A 44 29.88 3.52 22.51
CA LEU A 44 28.48 3.74 22.88
C LEU A 44 27.78 2.44 23.28
N LEU A 45 28.02 1.34 22.55
CA LEU A 45 27.48 0.03 22.86
C LEU A 45 27.97 -0.47 24.21
N ARG A 46 29.29 -0.41 24.47
CA ARG A 46 29.91 -0.85 25.73
C ARG A 46 29.38 -0.10 26.95
N HIS A 47 29.03 1.18 26.78
CA HIS A 47 28.47 2.01 27.85
C HIS A 47 26.94 1.93 27.95
N GLY A 48 26.26 1.11 27.12
CA GLY A 48 24.80 1.00 27.12
C GLY A 48 24.07 2.27 26.67
N LEU A 49 24.75 3.14 25.93
CA LEU A 49 24.21 4.44 25.48
C LEU A 49 23.43 4.33 24.16
N LEU A 50 23.42 3.15 23.54
CA LEU A 50 22.65 2.89 22.33
C LEU A 50 21.22 2.47 22.68
N LYS A 51 20.24 3.17 22.10
CA LYS A 51 18.83 2.77 22.17
C LYS A 51 18.49 1.94 20.92
N PRO A 52 18.14 0.65 21.04
CA PRO A 52 17.74 -0.15 19.90
C PRO A 52 16.49 0.41 19.23
N SER A 53 16.49 0.39 17.91
CA SER A 53 15.29 0.55 17.08
C SER A 53 14.49 -0.74 17.12
N TYR A 54 13.17 -0.60 17.16
CA TYR A 54 12.28 -1.74 17.06
C TYR A 54 12.39 -2.38 15.67
N ILE A 55 12.67 -3.68 15.65
CA ILE A 55 12.64 -4.52 14.46
C ILE A 55 11.59 -5.60 14.69
N PRO A 56 10.55 -5.69 13.84
CA PRO A 56 9.61 -6.80 13.91
C PRO A 56 10.33 -8.11 13.65
N ASP A 57 9.84 -9.20 14.26
CA ASP A 57 10.33 -10.53 13.94
C ASP A 57 10.14 -10.86 12.45
N ARG A 58 10.82 -11.91 11.99
CA ARG A 58 10.80 -12.33 10.59
C ARG A 58 9.38 -12.54 10.05
N ASN A 59 8.51 -13.21 10.81
CA ASN A 59 7.14 -13.50 10.37
C ASN A 59 6.36 -12.20 10.15
N GLN A 60 6.47 -11.25 11.08
CA GLN A 60 5.83 -9.96 10.93
C GLN A 60 6.43 -9.14 9.77
N ARG A 61 7.76 -9.17 9.55
CA ARG A 61 8.38 -8.45 8.42
C ARG A 61 7.94 -9.00 7.07
N GLU A 62 7.86 -10.31 6.92
CA GLU A 62 7.37 -10.96 5.69
C GLU A 62 5.88 -10.66 5.47
N MET A 63 5.07 -10.72 6.53
CA MET A 63 3.65 -10.38 6.45
C MET A 63 3.43 -8.93 6.00
N ARG A 64 4.21 -7.97 6.52
CA ARG A 64 4.16 -6.57 6.06
C ARG A 64 4.47 -6.45 4.58
N GLU A 65 5.48 -7.17 4.09
CA GLU A 65 5.83 -7.14 2.66
C GLU A 65 4.69 -7.66 1.78
N LEU A 66 4.09 -8.80 2.14
CA LEU A 66 2.97 -9.37 1.42
C LEU A 66 1.78 -8.40 1.38
N VAL A 67 1.36 -7.87 2.53
CA VAL A 67 0.22 -6.96 2.62
C VAL A 67 0.48 -5.64 1.87
N ARG A 68 1.70 -5.09 1.95
CA ARG A 68 2.08 -3.89 1.21
C ARG A 68 2.12 -4.13 -0.29
N TYR A 69 2.67 -5.26 -0.72
CA TYR A 69 2.74 -5.61 -2.14
C TYR A 69 1.34 -5.81 -2.73
N ARG A 70 0.48 -6.56 -2.03
CA ARG A 70 -0.94 -6.67 -2.38
C ARG A 70 -1.62 -5.30 -2.52
N ARG A 71 -1.39 -4.39 -1.56
CA ARG A 71 -1.93 -3.02 -1.63
C ARG A 71 -1.41 -2.27 -2.87
N SER A 72 -0.15 -2.47 -3.25
CA SER A 72 0.44 -1.90 -4.47
C SER A 72 -0.26 -2.41 -5.72
N LEU A 73 -0.51 -3.71 -5.84
CA LEU A 73 -1.22 -4.31 -6.97
C LEU A 73 -2.67 -3.82 -7.06
N ILE A 74 -3.38 -3.72 -5.93
CA ILE A 74 -4.74 -3.15 -5.90
C ILE A 74 -4.73 -1.71 -6.44
N GLN A 75 -3.76 -0.90 -6.02
CA GLN A 75 -3.62 0.47 -6.52
C GLN A 75 -3.26 0.51 -8.01
N GLU A 76 -2.47 -0.45 -8.49
CA GLU A 76 -2.13 -0.58 -9.90
C GLU A 76 -3.34 -0.91 -10.75
N ARG A 77 -4.15 -1.87 -10.32
CA ARG A 77 -5.42 -2.21 -10.96
C ARG A 77 -6.35 -1.00 -11.02
N SER A 78 -6.48 -0.23 -9.94
CA SER A 78 -7.26 1.01 -9.94
C SER A 78 -6.71 2.04 -10.94
N ARG A 79 -5.39 2.13 -11.12
CA ARG A 79 -4.79 2.98 -12.16
C ARG A 79 -5.15 2.50 -13.57
N GLU A 80 -5.20 1.19 -13.80
CA GLU A 80 -5.64 0.64 -15.08
C GLU A 80 -7.12 0.88 -15.36
N HIS A 81 -8.01 0.75 -14.36
CA HIS A 81 -9.43 1.09 -14.52
C HIS A 81 -9.59 2.56 -14.97
N ASN A 82 -8.84 3.47 -14.33
CA ASN A 82 -8.83 4.89 -14.70
C ASN A 82 -8.27 5.12 -16.12
N ARG A 83 -7.28 4.33 -16.55
CA ARG A 83 -6.74 4.40 -17.91
C ARG A 83 -7.76 3.91 -18.94
N VAL A 84 -8.49 2.83 -18.66
CA VAL A 84 -9.60 2.37 -19.51
C VAL A 84 -10.63 3.47 -19.67
N GLN A 85 -11.08 4.09 -18.58
CA GLN A 85 -12.03 5.19 -18.65
C GLN A 85 -11.53 6.34 -19.53
N LYS A 86 -10.26 6.73 -19.41
CA LYS A 86 -9.66 7.78 -20.25
C LYS A 86 -9.63 7.40 -21.74
N VAL A 87 -9.36 6.13 -22.06
CA VAL A 87 -9.40 5.65 -23.46
C VAL A 87 -10.82 5.74 -24.02
N LEU A 88 -11.83 5.34 -23.25
CA LEU A 88 -13.24 5.46 -23.66
C LEU A 88 -13.64 6.92 -23.86
N GLU A 89 -13.28 7.80 -22.92
CA GLU A 89 -13.57 9.23 -23.01
C GLU A 89 -12.93 9.86 -24.25
N GLY A 90 -11.70 9.47 -24.59
CA GLY A 90 -11.02 9.91 -25.81
C GLY A 90 -11.63 9.35 -27.11
N ALA A 91 -12.41 8.28 -27.04
CA ALA A 91 -13.21 7.74 -28.14
C ALA A 91 -14.64 8.30 -28.17
N ASN A 92 -14.95 9.31 -27.34
CA ASN A 92 -16.29 9.87 -27.13
C ASN A 92 -17.31 8.86 -26.56
N ILE A 93 -16.85 7.77 -25.94
CA ILE A 93 -17.71 6.77 -25.29
C ILE A 93 -17.83 7.12 -23.80
N LYS A 94 -19.05 7.36 -23.34
CA LYS A 94 -19.38 7.81 -21.98
C LYS A 94 -19.97 6.71 -21.10
N LEU A 95 -19.53 5.46 -21.28
CA LEU A 95 -20.06 4.30 -20.55
C LEU A 95 -20.10 4.52 -19.01
N ALA A 96 -19.07 5.15 -18.44
CA ALA A 96 -18.95 5.45 -17.01
C ALA A 96 -20.03 6.39 -16.45
N SER A 97 -20.77 7.12 -17.29
CA SER A 97 -21.90 7.95 -16.83
C SER A 97 -23.19 7.17 -16.61
N VAL A 98 -23.28 5.95 -17.16
CA VAL A 98 -24.51 5.12 -17.11
C VAL A 98 -24.34 3.95 -16.14
N VAL A 99 -23.15 3.36 -16.11
CA VAL A 99 -22.84 2.18 -15.30
C VAL A 99 -22.21 2.57 -13.96
N SER A 100 -22.55 1.84 -12.90
CA SER A 100 -21.97 2.05 -11.57
C SER A 100 -20.52 1.58 -11.47
N ASP A 101 -20.16 0.56 -12.25
CA ASP A 101 -18.82 -0.01 -12.33
C ASP A 101 -18.52 -0.42 -13.77
N ILE A 102 -17.48 0.16 -14.34
CA ILE A 102 -17.03 -0.07 -15.72
C ILE A 102 -16.41 -1.45 -15.93
N MET A 103 -16.03 -2.15 -14.85
CA MET A 103 -15.46 -3.50 -14.90
C MET A 103 -16.48 -4.58 -14.51
N ALA A 104 -17.73 -4.22 -14.22
CA ALA A 104 -18.79 -5.19 -14.00
C ALA A 104 -19.04 -6.04 -15.25
N LEU A 105 -19.51 -7.28 -15.09
CA LEU A 105 -19.63 -8.27 -16.16
C LEU A 105 -20.26 -7.75 -17.46
N SER A 106 -21.38 -7.01 -17.38
CA SER A 106 -22.01 -6.44 -18.58
C SER A 106 -21.15 -5.39 -19.27
N SER A 107 -20.50 -4.51 -18.51
CA SER A 107 -19.59 -3.51 -19.06
C SER A 107 -18.33 -4.17 -19.61
N ARG A 108 -17.81 -5.21 -18.95
CA ARG A 108 -16.67 -5.98 -19.41
C ARG A 108 -16.92 -6.59 -20.79
N ASP A 109 -18.08 -7.22 -20.99
CA ASP A 109 -18.42 -7.80 -22.30
C ASP A 109 -18.56 -6.73 -23.39
N MET A 110 -19.10 -5.56 -23.07
CA MET A 110 -19.13 -4.42 -24.00
C MET A 110 -17.71 -3.99 -24.40
N LEU A 111 -16.79 -3.90 -23.42
CA LEU A 111 -15.40 -3.54 -23.67
C LEU A 111 -14.68 -4.61 -24.51
N GLU A 112 -14.95 -5.89 -24.27
CA GLU A 112 -14.43 -6.99 -25.08
C GLU A 112 -14.96 -6.94 -26.52
N ALA A 113 -16.26 -6.69 -26.70
CA ALA A 113 -16.84 -6.51 -28.03
C ALA A 113 -16.17 -5.35 -28.79
N MET A 114 -15.93 -4.21 -28.12
CA MET A 114 -15.17 -3.08 -28.69
C MET A 114 -13.73 -3.48 -29.06
N VAL A 115 -13.07 -4.29 -28.22
CA VAL A 115 -11.75 -4.87 -28.50
C VAL A 115 -11.77 -5.75 -29.75
N HIS A 116 -12.86 -6.47 -29.98
CA HIS A 116 -12.99 -7.39 -31.11
C HIS A 116 -13.36 -6.74 -32.43
N GLY A 117 -13.93 -5.53 -32.44
CA GLY A 117 -14.47 -5.01 -33.69
C GLY A 117 -15.64 -4.08 -33.53
N GLU A 118 -16.45 -4.33 -32.51
CA GLU A 118 -17.81 -3.84 -32.47
C GLU A 118 -17.86 -2.34 -32.21
N THR A 119 -18.66 -1.66 -33.01
CA THR A 119 -18.86 -0.21 -32.95
C THR A 119 -20.33 0.17 -32.93
N ASP A 120 -21.22 -0.76 -33.23
CA ASP A 120 -22.66 -0.52 -33.21
C ASP A 120 -23.17 -0.37 -31.77
N PRO A 121 -23.69 0.82 -31.38
CA PRO A 121 -24.15 1.05 -30.02
C PRO A 121 -25.31 0.14 -29.60
N GLU A 122 -26.18 -0.26 -30.53
CA GLU A 122 -27.30 -1.16 -30.23
C GLU A 122 -26.80 -2.57 -29.87
N THR A 123 -25.88 -3.11 -30.67
CA THR A 123 -25.22 -4.39 -30.39
C THR A 123 -24.47 -4.35 -29.07
N LEU A 124 -23.71 -3.28 -28.81
CA LEU A 124 -22.99 -3.11 -27.54
C LEU A 124 -23.96 -3.01 -26.35
N ALA A 125 -25.03 -2.23 -26.44
CA ALA A 125 -26.05 -2.14 -25.38
C ALA A 125 -26.80 -3.47 -25.17
N GLY A 126 -26.83 -4.34 -26.18
CA GLY A 126 -27.37 -5.70 -26.10
C GLY A 126 -26.71 -6.60 -25.04
N PHE A 127 -25.45 -6.34 -24.67
CA PHE A 127 -24.75 -7.08 -23.61
C PHE A 127 -25.25 -6.75 -22.18
N ALA A 128 -26.12 -5.74 -22.04
CA ALA A 128 -26.68 -5.33 -20.75
C ALA A 128 -27.53 -6.45 -20.10
N ARG A 129 -27.27 -6.72 -18.81
CA ARG A 129 -27.98 -7.75 -18.04
C ARG A 129 -28.76 -7.18 -16.85
N ARG A 130 -29.78 -7.92 -16.41
CA ARG A 130 -30.57 -7.66 -15.19
C ARG A 130 -31.07 -6.20 -15.15
N SER A 131 -30.76 -5.46 -14.08
CA SER A 131 -31.16 -4.07 -13.89
C SER A 131 -30.63 -3.13 -14.97
N MET A 132 -29.50 -3.47 -15.62
CA MET A 132 -28.90 -2.65 -16.67
C MET A 132 -29.72 -2.63 -17.97
N LYS A 133 -30.58 -3.64 -18.20
CA LYS A 133 -31.53 -3.65 -19.33
C LYS A 133 -32.49 -2.45 -19.30
N ARG A 134 -32.80 -1.93 -18.10
CA ARG A 134 -33.66 -0.74 -17.95
C ARG A 134 -33.00 0.53 -18.46
N LYS A 135 -31.67 0.52 -18.64
CA LYS A 135 -30.88 1.67 -19.11
C LYS A 135 -30.42 1.49 -20.57
N LYS A 136 -31.05 0.59 -21.36
CA LYS A 136 -30.58 0.28 -22.71
C LYS A 136 -30.49 1.52 -23.60
N GLU A 137 -31.50 2.37 -23.58
CA GLU A 137 -31.52 3.62 -24.37
C GLU A 137 -30.40 4.59 -23.94
N GLU A 138 -30.17 4.75 -22.63
CA GLU A 138 -29.05 5.56 -22.09
C GLU A 138 -27.69 4.97 -22.48
N LEU A 139 -27.57 3.63 -22.50
CA LEU A 139 -26.36 2.95 -22.95
C LEU A 139 -26.10 3.16 -24.42
N GLU A 140 -27.10 2.99 -25.30
CA GLU A 140 -26.97 3.24 -26.74
C GLU A 140 -26.46 4.66 -27.00
N LEU A 141 -26.99 5.66 -26.27
CA LEU A 141 -26.51 7.03 -26.35
C LEU A 141 -25.07 7.18 -25.85
N ALA A 142 -24.73 6.58 -24.71
CA ALA A 142 -23.39 6.67 -24.11
C ALA A 142 -22.31 5.90 -24.89
N LEU A 143 -22.70 4.85 -25.62
CA LEU A 143 -21.83 4.01 -26.42
C LEU A 143 -21.58 4.57 -27.82
N LYS A 144 -22.33 5.62 -28.22
CA LYS A 144 -22.13 6.32 -29.48
C LYS A 144 -20.81 7.09 -29.47
N GLY A 145 -19.80 6.52 -30.11
CA GLY A 145 -18.47 7.12 -30.23
C GLY A 145 -17.67 6.53 -31.38
N THR A 146 -16.40 6.93 -31.47
CA THR A 146 -15.48 6.54 -32.54
C THR A 146 -14.24 5.92 -31.94
N MET A 147 -14.20 4.58 -31.90
CA MET A 147 -13.05 3.82 -31.41
C MET A 147 -12.10 3.51 -32.56
N SER A 148 -10.90 4.09 -32.53
CA SER A 148 -9.87 3.83 -33.53
C SER A 148 -9.09 2.53 -33.24
N SER A 149 -8.34 2.04 -34.23
CA SER A 149 -7.54 0.81 -34.09
C SER A 149 -6.47 0.90 -32.98
N HIS A 150 -5.82 2.05 -32.82
CA HIS A 150 -4.83 2.25 -31.76
C HIS A 150 -5.47 2.27 -30.36
N GLN A 151 -6.63 2.93 -30.19
CA GLN A 151 -7.36 2.92 -28.92
C GLN A 151 -7.86 1.50 -28.58
N ARG A 152 -8.32 0.74 -29.57
CA ARG A 152 -8.69 -0.68 -29.43
C ARG A 152 -7.51 -1.52 -28.94
N MET A 153 -6.32 -1.32 -29.52
CA MET A 153 -5.10 -1.99 -29.06
C MET A 153 -4.75 -1.62 -27.62
N MET A 154 -4.82 -0.34 -27.26
CA MET A 154 -4.57 0.13 -25.90
C MET A 154 -5.57 -0.48 -24.90
N LEU A 155 -6.87 -0.46 -25.24
CA LEU A 155 -7.92 -1.04 -24.42
C LEU A 155 -7.65 -2.54 -24.16
N LYS A 156 -7.33 -3.30 -25.20
CA LYS A 156 -6.97 -4.73 -25.06
C LYS A 156 -5.82 -4.94 -24.08
N THR A 157 -4.75 -4.17 -24.20
CA THR A 157 -3.58 -4.25 -23.30
C THR A 157 -3.97 -3.95 -21.86
N MET A 158 -4.76 -2.90 -21.62
CA MET A 158 -5.23 -2.53 -20.29
C MET A 158 -6.12 -3.61 -19.67
N LEU A 159 -7.07 -4.14 -20.44
CA LEU A 159 -7.95 -5.23 -19.99
C LEU A 159 -7.15 -6.49 -19.61
N THR A 160 -6.17 -6.86 -20.44
CA THR A 160 -5.27 -7.99 -20.16
C THR A 160 -4.47 -7.76 -18.86
N HIS A 161 -3.97 -6.55 -18.65
CA HIS A 161 -3.22 -6.22 -17.44
C HIS A 161 -4.12 -6.24 -16.19
N ILE A 162 -5.36 -5.76 -16.30
CA ILE A 162 -6.35 -5.83 -15.21
C ILE A 162 -6.61 -7.28 -14.82
N ASP A 163 -6.79 -8.16 -15.80
CA ASP A 163 -7.07 -9.58 -15.57
C ASP A 163 -5.88 -10.25 -14.85
N PHE A 164 -4.65 -10.01 -15.32
CA PHE A 164 -3.43 -10.47 -14.64
C PHE A 164 -3.34 -9.95 -13.19
N LEU A 165 -3.57 -8.65 -12.97
CA LEU A 165 -3.53 -8.06 -11.63
C LEU A 165 -4.60 -8.67 -10.71
N ASN A 166 -5.79 -8.97 -11.24
CA ASN A 166 -6.84 -9.65 -10.47
C ASN A 166 -6.38 -11.01 -9.97
N GLU A 167 -5.78 -11.83 -10.83
CA GLU A 167 -5.26 -13.15 -10.48
C GLU A 167 -4.18 -13.04 -9.39
N GLN A 168 -3.20 -12.15 -9.57
CA GLN A 168 -2.13 -11.95 -8.60
C GLN A 168 -2.64 -11.43 -7.24
N ILE A 169 -3.66 -10.57 -7.25
CA ILE A 169 -4.29 -10.09 -6.01
C ILE A 169 -4.99 -11.24 -5.28
N ILE A 170 -5.70 -12.12 -5.99
CA ILE A 170 -6.37 -13.29 -5.41
C ILE A 170 -5.36 -14.24 -4.75
N GLU A 171 -4.25 -14.52 -5.44
CA GLU A 171 -3.18 -15.36 -4.88
C GLU A 171 -2.60 -14.77 -3.59
N LEU A 172 -2.34 -13.46 -3.58
CA LEU A 172 -1.86 -12.76 -2.39
C LEU A 172 -2.90 -12.71 -1.27
N ASP A 173 -4.19 -12.53 -1.59
CA ASP A 173 -5.27 -12.57 -0.61
C ASP A 173 -5.33 -13.92 0.10
N MET A 174 -5.20 -15.01 -0.65
CA MET A 174 -5.17 -16.37 -0.10
C MET A 174 -3.98 -16.59 0.84
N GLU A 175 -2.78 -16.16 0.44
CA GLU A 175 -1.58 -16.30 1.28
C GLU A 175 -1.65 -15.41 2.53
N VAL A 176 -2.15 -14.19 2.41
CA VAL A 176 -2.38 -13.28 3.55
C VAL A 176 -3.37 -13.89 4.53
N ALA A 177 -4.53 -14.35 4.05
CA ALA A 177 -5.55 -14.99 4.88
C ALA A 177 -4.99 -16.23 5.61
N LYS A 178 -4.23 -17.07 4.91
CA LYS A 178 -3.58 -18.25 5.50
C LYS A 178 -2.63 -17.87 6.65
N ARG A 179 -1.78 -16.86 6.47
CA ARG A 179 -0.83 -16.42 7.51
C ARG A 179 -1.54 -15.71 8.68
N LEU A 180 -2.68 -15.08 8.42
CA LEU A 180 -3.45 -14.35 9.41
C LEU A 180 -4.49 -15.19 10.16
N ALA A 181 -4.78 -16.41 9.71
CA ALA A 181 -5.73 -17.32 10.35
C ALA A 181 -5.55 -17.47 11.89
N PRO A 182 -4.32 -17.53 12.45
CA PRO A 182 -4.14 -17.58 13.91
C PRO A 182 -4.64 -16.34 14.67
N PHE A 183 -4.78 -15.20 13.98
CA PHE A 183 -5.12 -13.90 14.55
C PHE A 183 -6.56 -13.46 14.24
N GLN A 184 -7.44 -14.39 13.84
CA GLN A 184 -8.81 -14.07 13.41
C GLN A 184 -9.59 -13.25 14.46
N LYS A 185 -9.44 -13.57 15.75
CA LYS A 185 -10.10 -12.82 16.84
C LYS A 185 -9.67 -11.36 16.90
N ASP A 186 -8.41 -11.07 16.58
CA ASP A 186 -7.90 -9.69 16.57
C ASP A 186 -8.38 -8.95 15.33
N LEU A 187 -8.48 -9.64 14.18
CA LEU A 187 -9.08 -9.10 12.97
C LEU A 187 -10.56 -8.75 13.16
N ASP A 188 -11.36 -9.65 13.76
CA ASP A 188 -12.78 -9.40 14.02
C ASP A 188 -12.99 -8.19 14.93
N ARG A 189 -12.12 -8.01 15.93
CA ARG A 189 -12.12 -6.83 16.81
C ARG A 189 -11.79 -5.56 16.05
N LEU A 190 -10.79 -5.58 15.17
CA LEU A 190 -10.43 -4.43 14.36
C LEU A 190 -11.55 -4.07 13.37
N ASP A 191 -12.16 -5.06 12.72
CA ASP A 191 -13.27 -4.88 11.78
C ASP A 191 -14.55 -4.36 12.45
N SER A 192 -14.72 -4.59 13.76
CA SER A 192 -15.83 -4.02 14.53
C SER A 192 -15.76 -2.49 14.70
N ILE A 193 -14.60 -1.89 14.43
CA ILE A 193 -14.41 -0.43 14.52
C ILE A 193 -14.97 0.21 13.26
N SER A 194 -15.95 1.10 13.42
CA SER A 194 -16.56 1.85 12.31
C SER A 194 -15.50 2.54 11.44
N GLY A 195 -15.52 2.25 10.14
CA GLY A 195 -14.58 2.79 9.16
C GLY A 195 -13.31 1.95 8.94
N ILE A 196 -13.13 0.88 9.71
CA ILE A 196 -12.13 -0.16 9.43
C ILE A 196 -12.85 -1.28 8.67
N ALA A 197 -12.33 -1.61 7.49
CA ALA A 197 -12.77 -2.74 6.70
C ALA A 197 -11.75 -3.90 6.84
N PRO A 198 -12.08 -5.14 6.43
CA PRO A 198 -11.21 -6.30 6.66
C PRO A 198 -9.78 -6.11 6.13
N GLY A 199 -9.62 -5.64 4.90
CA GLY A 199 -8.29 -5.38 4.33
C GLY A 199 -7.49 -4.30 5.07
N THR A 200 -8.17 -3.33 5.68
CA THR A 200 -7.54 -2.31 6.54
C THR A 200 -7.14 -2.92 7.89
N ALA A 201 -7.98 -3.79 8.47
CA ALA A 201 -7.66 -4.53 9.69
C ALA A 201 -6.41 -5.41 9.51
N GLU A 202 -6.33 -6.15 8.40
CA GLU A 202 -5.17 -6.96 8.04
C GLU A 202 -3.89 -6.11 7.93
N GLN A 203 -4.00 -4.94 7.30
CA GLN A 203 -2.88 -4.01 7.19
C GLN A 203 -2.46 -3.46 8.55
N ILE A 204 -3.40 -3.05 9.39
CA ILE A 204 -3.10 -2.57 10.74
C ILE A 204 -2.36 -3.66 11.52
N LEU A 205 -2.92 -4.86 11.55
CA LEU A 205 -2.35 -6.00 12.28
C LEU A 205 -0.94 -6.37 11.78
N ALA A 206 -0.73 -6.41 10.46
CA ALA A 206 0.61 -6.65 9.89
C ALA A 206 1.62 -5.57 10.33
N GLU A 207 1.20 -4.30 10.35
CA GLU A 207 2.06 -3.16 10.66
C GLU A 207 2.33 -2.93 12.15
N ILE A 208 1.42 -3.32 13.04
CA ILE A 208 1.62 -3.08 14.49
C ILE A 208 1.87 -4.37 15.27
N GLY A 209 1.47 -5.53 14.73
CA GLY A 209 1.52 -6.83 15.39
C GLY A 209 0.49 -6.95 16.51
N THR A 210 0.51 -8.06 17.24
CA THR A 210 -0.40 -8.31 18.38
C THR A 210 0.16 -7.84 19.72
N ASP A 211 1.48 -7.81 19.86
CA ASP A 211 2.15 -7.43 21.10
C ASP A 211 2.35 -5.91 21.22
N ILE A 212 1.25 -5.16 21.22
CA ILE A 212 1.29 -3.69 21.22
C ILE A 212 1.79 -3.12 22.56
N ALA A 213 1.41 -3.75 23.67
CA ALA A 213 1.68 -3.26 25.02
C ALA A 213 3.17 -3.32 25.41
N SER A 214 3.91 -4.32 24.93
CA SER A 214 5.36 -4.39 25.14
C SER A 214 6.12 -3.34 24.31
N ARG A 215 5.53 -2.92 23.17
CA ARG A 215 6.16 -2.05 22.18
C ARG A 215 5.93 -0.57 22.46
N PHE A 216 4.74 -0.21 22.89
CA PHE A 216 4.33 1.17 23.06
C PHE A 216 3.86 1.43 24.49
N PRO A 217 4.45 2.40 25.21
CA PRO A 217 4.02 2.74 26.56
C PRO A 217 2.58 3.25 26.64
N SER A 218 2.01 3.74 25.53
CA SER A 218 0.65 4.25 25.46
C SER A 218 0.12 4.30 24.01
N ALA A 219 -1.16 4.58 23.83
CA ALA A 219 -1.72 4.85 22.51
C ALA A 219 -1.12 6.10 21.83
N ALA A 220 -0.81 7.16 22.58
CA ALA A 220 -0.21 8.39 22.02
C ALA A 220 1.16 8.11 21.37
N HIS A 221 1.93 7.26 22.03
CA HIS A 221 3.21 6.74 21.56
C HIS A 221 3.06 5.95 20.24
N LEU A 222 2.05 5.09 20.12
CA LEU A 222 1.73 4.42 18.86
C LEU A 222 1.35 5.43 17.77
N CYS A 223 0.44 6.38 18.07
CA CYS A 223 0.02 7.43 17.13
C CYS A 223 1.18 8.27 16.62
N SER A 224 2.15 8.61 17.47
CA SER A 224 3.35 9.32 17.08
C SER A 224 4.23 8.46 16.16
N TRP A 225 4.41 7.18 16.51
CA TRP A 225 5.20 6.24 15.71
C TRP A 225 4.62 6.00 14.31
N VAL A 226 3.29 5.92 14.16
CA VAL A 226 2.64 5.82 12.85
C VAL A 226 2.56 7.16 12.09
N GLY A 227 3.02 8.26 12.68
CA GLY A 227 3.07 9.58 12.04
C GLY A 227 1.72 10.32 12.00
N LEU A 228 0.77 9.95 12.86
CA LEU A 228 -0.51 10.65 13.00
C LEU A 228 -0.39 11.94 13.82
N VAL A 229 0.71 12.12 14.55
CA VAL A 229 1.01 13.33 15.33
C VAL A 229 1.88 14.27 14.49
N PRO A 230 1.48 15.55 14.28
CA PRO A 230 2.29 16.52 13.57
C PRO A 230 3.65 16.74 14.22
N SER A 231 4.73 16.78 13.44
CA SER A 231 6.07 16.99 13.99
C SER A 231 6.25 18.42 14.53
N HIS A 232 6.73 18.57 15.76
CA HIS A 232 7.18 19.86 16.31
C HIS A 232 8.68 20.05 16.05
N ASN A 233 9.05 20.90 15.08
CA ASN A 233 10.47 21.23 14.82
C ASN A 233 10.71 22.71 15.13
N GLU A 234 11.36 22.97 16.26
CA GLU A 234 11.83 24.29 16.68
C GLU A 234 13.35 24.28 16.78
N SER A 235 14.01 25.19 16.07
CA SER A 235 15.47 25.35 16.11
C SER A 235 15.80 26.83 16.23
N ALA A 236 16.63 27.19 17.21
CA ALA A 236 17.07 28.57 17.45
C ALA A 236 15.90 29.60 17.48
N GLY A 237 14.79 29.24 18.15
CA GLY A 237 13.61 30.11 18.30
C GLY A 237 12.77 30.30 17.03
N LYS A 238 13.09 29.61 15.94
CA LYS A 238 12.30 29.62 14.70
C LYS A 238 11.53 28.32 14.53
N ARG A 239 10.22 28.45 14.36
CA ARG A 239 9.30 27.34 14.07
C ARG A 239 9.35 27.00 12.59
N SER A 240 9.69 25.75 12.27
CA SER A 240 9.52 25.23 10.92
C SER A 240 8.09 24.72 10.73
N PRO A 241 7.51 24.80 9.52
CA PRO A 241 6.17 24.29 9.26
C PRO A 241 6.09 22.78 9.60
N PRO A 242 4.99 22.33 10.22
CA PRO A 242 4.81 20.93 10.58
C PRO A 242 4.87 20.08 9.31
N LYS A 243 5.74 19.06 9.31
CA LYS A 243 5.82 18.09 8.23
C LYS A 243 4.92 16.92 8.60
N HIS A 244 3.93 16.61 7.77
CA HIS A 244 3.26 15.31 7.83
C HIS A 244 4.25 14.23 7.39
N VAL A 245 4.53 13.28 8.26
CA VAL A 245 5.28 12.07 7.87
C VAL A 245 4.30 11.18 7.12
N LYS A 246 4.57 10.89 5.85
CA LYS A 246 3.76 9.90 5.12
C LYS A 246 3.97 8.54 5.75
N ALA A 247 2.87 7.89 6.16
CA ALA A 247 2.85 6.56 6.81
C ALA A 247 3.56 5.45 6.00
N THR A 248 3.83 5.65 4.71
CA THR A 248 4.60 4.72 3.87
C THR A 248 6.06 4.56 4.27
N ASN A 249 6.61 5.41 5.14
CA ASN A 249 8.02 5.34 5.56
C ASN A 249 8.25 4.61 6.89
N ILE A 250 7.21 4.10 7.58
CA ILE A 250 7.28 3.55 8.95
C ILE A 250 8.26 2.35 9.11
N SER A 251 8.66 1.68 8.02
CA SER A 251 9.69 0.63 8.07
C SER A 251 11.13 1.15 8.07
N ASP A 252 11.36 2.44 7.86
CA ASP A 252 12.70 3.00 7.92
C ASP A 252 13.05 3.27 9.40
N PRO A 253 14.04 2.57 10.00
CA PRO A 253 14.52 2.92 11.34
C PRO A 253 15.01 4.37 11.41
N HIS A 254 15.23 5.04 10.27
CA HIS A 254 15.51 6.47 10.19
C HIS A 254 14.26 7.39 10.24
N SER A 255 13.04 6.85 10.08
CA SER A 255 11.80 7.65 10.07
C SER A 255 11.09 7.76 11.41
N SER A 256 11.48 7.01 12.44
CA SER A 256 10.85 7.12 13.77
C SER A 256 11.27 8.41 14.45
N LYS A 257 10.63 9.53 14.08
CA LYS A 257 10.66 10.73 14.90
C LYS A 257 9.73 10.50 16.09
N PHE A 258 10.38 10.30 17.23
CA PHE A 258 9.88 10.51 18.58
C PHE A 258 8.64 9.73 19.03
N LEU A 259 8.89 8.87 20.01
CA LEU A 259 8.07 8.71 21.19
C LEU A 259 8.39 9.91 22.11
N THR A 260 7.80 11.08 21.85
CA THR A 260 7.77 12.17 22.86
C THR A 260 6.55 11.95 23.75
N PRO A 261 6.64 12.27 25.06
CA PRO A 261 5.50 12.26 25.97
C PRO A 261 4.30 13.04 25.44
#